data_AF-A0A946DZV7-F1
#
_entry.id   AF-A0A946DZV7-F1
#
_cell.length_a   1.000
_cell.length_b   1.000
_cell.length_c   1.000
_cell.angle_alpha   90.00
_cell.angle_beta   90.00
_cell.angle_gamma   90.00
#
_symmetry.space_group_name_H-M   'P 1'
#
loop_
_entity.id
_entity.type
_entity.pdbx_description
1 polymer ?
#
loop_
_entity_poly.entity_id
_entity_poly.type
_entity_poly.pdbx_seq_one_letter_code
_entity_poly.pdbx_strand_id
1 'polypeptide(L)'
;MDNIPRGIALILLSLVFFVSLDTTAKLMTEVYPPFQVAWGRYLFSVVLLPLLIRPRDMRSAFRTKRIGLQLIRSLLLVSMTCGFFVTIKFIPLADAVAIGFAAPFLTTAFAIPILGEKVGLRRWTAILIGFVGVLIVVRP
;
A
#
# COMPACT_ATOMS: atom_id res chain seq x y z
N MET A 1 11.57 26.57 11.53
CA MET A 1 12.05 25.29 12.07
C MET A 1 10.83 24.43 12.30
N ASP A 2 10.54 23.61 11.31
CA ASP A 2 9.29 22.84 11.24
C ASP A 2 9.12 21.98 12.48
N ASN A 3 7.89 21.89 12.97
CA ASN A 3 7.55 21.17 14.20
C ASN A 3 7.72 19.65 14.00
N ILE A 4 8.97 19.18 14.01
CA ILE A 4 9.38 17.77 13.97
C ILE A 4 8.51 16.89 14.89
N PRO A 5 8.21 17.26 16.16
CA PRO A 5 7.35 16.42 17.01
C PRO A 5 5.91 16.30 16.52
N ARG A 6 5.35 17.33 15.86
CA ARG A 6 4.01 17.25 15.25
C ARG A 6 4.01 16.33 14.02
N GLY A 7 5.07 16.39 13.22
CA GLY A 7 5.26 15.47 12.09
C GLY A 7 5.36 14.00 12.54
N ILE A 8 6.15 13.73 13.57
CA ILE A 8 6.27 12.39 14.16
C ILE A 8 4.92 11.91 14.71
N ALA A 9 4.20 12.75 15.45
CA ALA A 9 2.90 12.40 15.99
C ALA A 9 1.87 12.08 14.88
N LEU A 10 1.86 12.84 13.78
CA LEU A 10 0.99 12.58 12.63
C LEU A 10 1.32 11.26 11.93
N ILE A 11 2.60 10.91 11.79
CA ILE A 11 3.02 9.63 11.21
C ILE A 11 2.59 8.48 12.11
N LEU A 12 2.83 8.57 13.42
CA LEU A 12 2.43 7.55 14.39
C LEU A 12 0.91 7.35 14.39
N LEU A 13 0.15 8.45 14.39
CA LEU A 13 -1.31 8.39 14.32
C LEU A 13 -1.79 7.73 13.03
N SER A 14 -1.20 8.07 11.89
CA SER A 14 -1.50 7.45 10.60
C SER A 14 -1.21 5.93 10.63
N LEU A 15 -0.11 5.53 11.28
CA LEU A 15 0.29 4.14 11.43
C LEU A 15 -0.73 3.34 12.26
N VAL A 16 -1.21 3.92 13.38
CA VAL A 16 -2.25 3.31 14.22
C VAL A 16 -3.55 3.11 13.43
N PHE A 17 -3.97 4.11 12.66
CA PHE A 17 -5.15 3.99 11.79
C PHE A 17 -4.96 2.92 10.73
N PHE A 18 -3.79 2.84 10.10
CA PHE A 18 -3.51 1.86 9.04
C PHE A 18 -3.53 0.43 9.59
N VAL A 19 -2.85 0.20 10.71
CA VAL A 19 -2.82 -1.12 11.38
C VAL A 19 -4.21 -1.54 11.85
N SER A 20 -4.98 -0.63 12.44
CA SER A 20 -6.36 -0.91 12.87
C SER A 20 -7.24 -1.30 11.67
N LEU A 21 -7.07 -0.60 10.56
CA LEU A 21 -7.79 -0.87 9.33
C LEU A 21 -7.41 -2.24 8.76
N ASP A 22 -6.12 -2.54 8.58
CA ASP A 22 -5.68 -3.82 8.02
C ASP A 22 -6.04 -5.00 8.93
N THR A 23 -5.99 -4.83 10.25
CA THR A 23 -6.41 -5.86 11.21
C THR A 23 -7.92 -6.15 11.08
N THR A 24 -8.74 -5.09 10.99
CA THR A 24 -10.19 -5.23 10.81
C THR A 24 -10.52 -5.86 9.46
N ALA A 25 -9.82 -5.45 8.40
CA ALA A 25 -9.99 -6.03 7.08
C ALA A 25 -9.64 -7.53 7.07
N LYS A 26 -8.56 -7.93 7.76
CA LYS A 26 -8.14 -9.32 7.88
C LYS A 26 -9.20 -10.18 8.59
N LEU A 27 -9.71 -9.72 9.73
CA LEU A 27 -10.81 -10.37 10.46
C LEU A 27 -12.07 -10.52 9.58
N MET A 28 -12.40 -9.51 8.80
CA MET A 28 -13.56 -9.54 7.91
C MET A 28 -13.36 -10.46 6.71
N THR A 29 -12.12 -10.61 6.20
CA THR A 29 -11.82 -11.53 5.10
C THR A 29 -11.85 -13.01 5.48
N GLU A 30 -11.87 -13.34 6.79
CA GLU A 30 -12.11 -14.73 7.25
C GLU A 30 -13.57 -15.15 7.10
N VAL A 31 -14.50 -14.18 7.12
CA VAL A 31 -15.95 -14.43 7.10
C VAL A 31 -16.58 -14.03 5.76
N TYR A 32 -16.05 -13.01 5.10
CA TYR A 32 -16.58 -12.45 3.86
C TYR A 32 -15.60 -12.57 2.70
N PRO A 33 -16.10 -12.72 1.45
CA PRO A 33 -15.27 -12.67 0.27
C PRO A 33 -14.44 -11.38 0.21
N PRO A 34 -13.14 -11.43 -0.13
CA PRO A 34 -12.27 -10.25 -0.09
C PRO A 34 -12.76 -9.08 -0.95
N PHE A 35 -13.50 -9.39 -2.02
CA PHE A 35 -14.12 -8.41 -2.90
C PHE A 35 -15.16 -7.54 -2.18
N GLN A 36 -15.98 -8.15 -1.33
CA GLN A 36 -17.03 -7.45 -0.59
C GLN A 36 -16.44 -6.56 0.51
N VAL A 37 -15.39 -7.03 1.18
CA VAL A 37 -14.64 -6.24 2.17
C VAL A 37 -13.95 -5.05 1.51
N ALA A 38 -13.30 -5.26 0.35
CA ALA A 38 -12.68 -4.18 -0.42
C ALA A 38 -13.72 -3.14 -0.87
N TRP A 39 -14.88 -3.59 -1.36
CA TRP A 39 -15.95 -2.70 -1.78
C TRP A 39 -16.49 -1.85 -0.63
N GLY A 40 -16.73 -2.44 0.54
CA GLY A 40 -17.13 -1.73 1.76
C GLY A 40 -16.08 -0.70 2.21
N ARG A 41 -14.79 -1.07 2.18
CA ARG A 41 -13.67 -0.16 2.50
C ARG A 41 -13.66 1.07 1.60
N TYR A 42 -13.79 0.89 0.29
CA TYR A 42 -13.77 2.01 -0.66
C TYR A 42 -15.03 2.88 -0.52
N LEU A 43 -16.20 2.30 -0.29
CA LEU A 43 -17.43 3.04 -0.05
C LEU A 43 -17.32 3.92 1.20
N PHE A 44 -16.89 3.36 2.33
CA PHE A 44 -16.70 4.14 3.55
C PHE A 44 -15.67 5.25 3.34
N SER A 45 -14.59 4.98 2.61
CA SER A 45 -13.57 5.99 2.30
C SER A 45 -14.15 7.14 1.46
N VAL A 46 -14.98 6.84 0.45
CA VAL A 46 -15.65 7.83 -0.39
C VAL A 46 -16.67 8.65 0.38
N VAL A 47 -17.36 8.05 1.36
CA VAL A 47 -18.33 8.74 2.22
C VAL A 47 -17.64 9.61 3.29
N LEU A 48 -16.54 9.15 3.87
CA LEU A 48 -15.80 9.90 4.90
C LEU A 48 -14.99 11.06 4.33
N LEU A 49 -14.45 10.90 3.11
CA LEU A 49 -13.64 11.92 2.41
C LEU A 49 -14.30 13.32 2.40
N PRO A 50 -15.56 13.49 1.95
CA PRO A 50 -16.22 14.79 1.94
C PRO A 50 -16.55 15.33 3.33
N LEU A 51 -16.63 14.48 4.36
CA LEU A 51 -16.86 14.89 5.75
C LEU A 51 -15.58 15.48 6.40
N LEU A 52 -14.41 14.99 5.98
CA LEU A 52 -13.12 15.37 6.54
C LEU A 52 -12.43 16.51 5.77
N ILE A 53 -12.75 16.68 4.49
CA ILE A 53 -12.18 17.73 3.64
C ILE A 53 -12.93 19.05 3.86
N ARG A 54 -12.21 20.11 4.23
CA ARG A 54 -12.78 21.48 4.24
C ARG A 54 -13.29 21.83 2.83
N PRO A 55 -14.49 22.43 2.68
CA PRO A 55 -15.09 22.71 1.37
C PRO A 55 -14.22 23.58 0.46
N ARG A 56 -13.30 24.38 1.03
CA ARG A 56 -12.32 25.19 0.30
C ARG A 56 -11.20 24.37 -0.36
N ASP A 57 -10.82 23.23 0.22
CA ASP A 57 -9.82 22.30 -0.32
C ASP A 57 -10.43 21.29 -1.30
N MET A 58 -11.74 21.06 -1.23
CA MET A 58 -12.48 20.12 -2.08
C MET A 58 -12.38 20.48 -3.58
N ARG A 59 -12.39 21.78 -3.90
CA ARG A 59 -12.22 22.31 -5.27
C ARG A 59 -10.77 22.22 -5.77
N SER A 60 -9.79 22.24 -4.86
CA SER A 60 -8.36 22.09 -5.15
C SER A 60 -7.96 20.62 -5.28
N ALA A 61 -8.53 19.75 -4.44
CA ALA A 61 -8.36 18.29 -4.46
C ALA A 61 -8.90 17.67 -5.75
N PHE A 62 -10.04 18.15 -6.25
CA PHE A 62 -10.57 17.76 -7.57
C PHE A 62 -9.75 18.31 -8.74
N ARG A 63 -9.02 19.41 -8.54
CA ARG A 63 -8.17 20.03 -9.57
C ARG A 63 -6.78 19.42 -9.55
N THR A 64 -6.70 18.11 -9.75
CA THR A 64 -5.41 17.41 -9.82
C THR A 64 -4.69 17.76 -11.12
N LYS A 65 -3.56 18.48 -11.03
CA LYS A 65 -2.70 18.86 -12.17
C LYS A 65 -2.03 17.68 -12.89
N ARG A 66 -2.19 16.43 -12.43
CA ARG A 66 -1.51 15.22 -12.94
C ARG A 66 -2.47 14.05 -13.18
N ILE A 67 -3.58 14.30 -13.89
CA ILE A 67 -4.61 13.29 -14.24
C ILE A 67 -3.99 12.03 -14.85
N GLY A 68 -2.99 12.15 -15.74
CA GLY A 68 -2.33 11.00 -16.35
C GLY A 68 -1.63 10.08 -15.33
N LEU A 69 -0.96 10.65 -14.34
CA LEU A 69 -0.26 9.89 -13.29
C LEU A 69 -1.27 9.20 -12.35
N GLN A 70 -2.41 9.83 -12.14
CA GLN A 70 -3.50 9.26 -11.33
C GLN A 70 -4.24 8.14 -12.06
N LEU A 71 -4.44 8.26 -13.38
CA LEU A 71 -4.97 7.19 -14.22
C LEU A 71 -4.05 5.98 -14.23
N ILE A 72 -2.74 6.19 -14.45
CA ILE A 72 -1.73 5.13 -14.39
C ILE A 72 -1.77 4.46 -13.01
N ARG A 73 -1.77 5.24 -11.92
CA ARG A 73 -1.85 4.69 -10.55
C ARG A 73 -3.11 3.86 -10.34
N SER A 74 -4.27 4.34 -10.77
CA SER A 74 -5.54 3.61 -10.66
C SER A 74 -5.53 2.33 -11.49
N LEU A 75 -4.99 2.37 -12.71
CA LEU A 75 -4.88 1.19 -13.58
C LEU A 75 -3.94 0.15 -12.96
N LEU A 76 -2.77 0.56 -12.47
CA LEU A 76 -1.84 -0.32 -11.75
C LEU A 76 -2.49 -0.94 -10.51
N LEU A 77 -3.28 -0.16 -9.77
CA LEU A 77 -3.98 -0.65 -8.58
C LEU A 77 -5.05 -1.71 -8.93
N VAL A 78 -5.80 -1.49 -10.01
CA VAL A 78 -6.79 -2.45 -10.52
C VAL A 78 -6.09 -3.72 -11.00
N SER A 79 -5.01 -3.60 -11.78
CA SER A 79 -4.22 -4.74 -12.26
C SER A 79 -3.62 -5.54 -11.11
N MET A 80 -3.06 -4.87 -10.10
CA MET A 80 -2.53 -5.50 -8.89
C MET A 80 -3.62 -6.25 -8.13
N THR A 81 -4.79 -5.62 -7.95
CA THR A 81 -5.94 -6.24 -7.29
C THR A 81 -6.39 -7.50 -8.04
N CYS A 82 -6.54 -7.40 -9.36
CA CYS A 82 -6.94 -8.53 -10.21
C CYS A 82 -5.91 -9.67 -10.14
N GLY A 83 -4.61 -9.36 -10.27
CA GLY A 83 -3.54 -10.35 -10.15
C GLY A 83 -3.50 -11.04 -8.78
N PHE A 84 -3.78 -10.30 -7.71
CA PHE A 84 -3.87 -10.87 -6.36
C PHE A 84 -5.04 -11.86 -6.22
N PHE A 85 -6.21 -11.51 -6.75
CA PHE A 85 -7.37 -12.42 -6.79
C PHE A 85 -7.08 -13.70 -7.58
N VAL A 86 -6.40 -13.58 -8.73
CA VAL A 86 -5.97 -14.74 -9.51
C VAL A 86 -4.99 -15.59 -8.70
N THR A 87 -4.04 -14.99 -7.99
CA THR A 87 -3.02 -15.70 -7.20
C THR A 87 -3.64 -16.53 -6.08
N ILE A 88 -4.59 -15.98 -5.33
CA ILE A 88 -5.28 -16.69 -4.22
C ILE A 88 -6.07 -17.90 -4.73
N LYS A 89 -6.50 -17.89 -6.00
CA LYS A 89 -7.19 -19.04 -6.60
C LYS A 89 -6.27 -20.24 -6.82
N PHE A 90 -4.98 -20.00 -7.03
CA PHE A 90 -4.00 -21.05 -7.38
C PHE A 90 -3.08 -21.43 -6.23
N ILE A 91 -2.88 -20.52 -5.26
CA ILE A 91 -1.86 -20.66 -4.21
C ILE A 91 -2.49 -20.28 -2.85
N PRO A 92 -2.11 -20.95 -1.74
CA PRO A 92 -2.52 -20.56 -0.39
C PRO A 92 -2.22 -19.08 -0.07
N LEU A 93 -3.08 -18.47 0.74
CA LEU A 93 -2.95 -17.05 1.12
C LEU A 93 -1.57 -16.72 1.74
N ALA A 94 -1.01 -17.63 2.52
CA ALA A 94 0.30 -17.47 3.16
C ALA A 94 1.43 -17.30 2.12
N ASP A 95 1.44 -18.13 1.09
CA ASP A 95 2.42 -18.08 0.00
C ASP A 95 2.22 -16.83 -0.88
N ALA A 96 0.98 -16.39 -1.08
CA ALA A 96 0.70 -15.12 -1.78
C ALA A 96 1.26 -13.91 -1.02
N VAL A 97 1.12 -13.88 0.31
CA VAL A 97 1.70 -12.85 1.17
C VAL A 97 3.23 -12.94 1.19
N ALA A 98 3.78 -14.17 1.20
CA ALA A 98 5.21 -14.43 1.11
C ALA A 98 5.84 -13.80 -0.15
N ILE A 99 5.22 -14.01 -1.31
CA ILE A 99 5.65 -13.39 -2.57
C ILE A 99 5.51 -11.86 -2.51
N GLY A 100 4.47 -11.35 -1.85
CA GLY A 100 4.26 -9.92 -1.63
C GLY A 100 5.41 -9.23 -0.90
N PHE A 101 6.13 -9.94 -0.03
CA PHE A 101 7.32 -9.40 0.63
C PHE A 101 8.53 -9.21 -0.29
N ALA A 102 8.51 -9.72 -1.53
CA ALA A 102 9.50 -9.37 -2.55
C ALA A 102 9.22 -7.99 -3.19
N ALA A 103 8.06 -7.38 -2.94
CA ALA A 103 7.69 -6.08 -3.47
C ALA A 103 8.72 -4.96 -3.21
N PRO A 104 9.33 -4.81 -1.99
CA PRO A 104 10.36 -3.82 -1.72
C PRO A 104 11.57 -3.96 -2.65
N PHE A 105 11.96 -5.20 -2.95
CA PHE A 105 13.07 -5.54 -3.85
C PHE A 105 12.79 -5.04 -5.26
N LEU A 106 11.61 -5.41 -5.79
CA LEU A 106 11.16 -4.98 -7.11
C LEU A 106 10.99 -3.45 -7.18
N THR A 107 10.37 -2.83 -6.18
CA THR A 107 10.24 -1.36 -6.15
C THR A 107 11.59 -0.65 -6.15
N THR A 108 12.61 -1.20 -5.48
CA THR A 108 13.94 -0.57 -5.48
C THR A 108 14.67 -0.79 -6.80
N ALA A 109 14.52 -1.97 -7.40
CA ALA A 109 15.03 -2.26 -8.73
C ALA A 109 14.39 -1.35 -9.80
N PHE A 110 13.08 -1.12 -9.71
CA PHE A 110 12.34 -0.19 -10.58
C PHE A 110 12.55 1.29 -10.24
N ALA A 111 12.94 1.63 -9.01
CA ALA A 111 13.30 3.01 -8.65
C ALA A 111 14.55 3.50 -9.41
N ILE A 112 15.48 2.61 -9.78
CA ILE A 112 16.67 2.96 -10.56
C ILE A 112 16.29 3.49 -11.96
N PRO A 113 15.55 2.76 -12.81
CA PRO A 113 15.18 3.23 -14.14
C PRO A 113 14.06 4.29 -14.13
N ILE A 114 13.11 4.21 -13.19
CA ILE A 114 11.95 5.14 -13.17
C ILE A 114 12.31 6.48 -12.52
N LEU A 115 13.13 6.46 -11.47
CA LEU A 115 13.48 7.66 -10.69
C LEU A 115 14.88 8.21 -11.00
N GLY A 116 15.74 7.42 -11.67
CA GLY A 116 17.10 7.82 -12.00
C GLY A 116 18.07 7.83 -10.80
N GLU A 117 17.66 7.32 -9.64
CA GLU A 117 18.51 7.27 -8.45
C GLU A 117 19.61 6.19 -8.60
N LYS A 118 20.87 6.56 -8.33
CA LYS A 118 21.96 5.61 -8.19
C LYS A 118 21.85 4.89 -6.84
N VAL A 119 21.35 3.66 -6.86
CA VAL A 119 21.25 2.82 -5.66
C VAL A 119 22.62 2.23 -5.33
N GLY A 120 23.26 2.76 -4.27
CA GLY A 120 24.56 2.28 -3.80
C GLY A 120 24.52 0.91 -3.13
N LEU A 121 25.69 0.26 -2.99
CA LEU A 121 25.88 -1.07 -2.36
C LEU A 121 25.24 -1.21 -0.96
N ARG A 122 25.20 -0.14 -0.18
CA ARG A 122 24.56 -0.12 1.16
C ARG A 122 23.04 -0.37 1.10
N ARG A 123 22.38 0.08 0.03
CA ARG A 123 20.93 -0.06 -0.15
C ARG A 123 20.61 -1.45 -0.69
N TRP A 124 21.45 -2.01 -1.57
CA TRP A 124 21.38 -3.41 -2.00
C TRP A 124 21.54 -4.42 -0.85
N THR A 125 22.49 -4.18 0.05
CA THR A 125 22.70 -5.03 1.23
C THR A 125 21.51 -4.97 2.20
N ALA A 126 20.95 -3.79 2.45
CA ALA A 126 19.72 -3.66 3.26
C ALA A 126 18.54 -4.43 2.66
N ILE A 127 18.39 -4.40 1.33
CA ILE A 127 17.34 -5.15 0.62
C ILE A 127 17.57 -6.66 0.74
N LEU A 128 18.80 -7.14 0.53
CA LEU A 128 19.14 -8.56 0.70
C LEU A 128 18.90 -9.04 2.13
N ILE A 129 19.27 -8.24 3.14
CA ILE A 129 19.00 -8.56 4.54
C ILE A 129 17.50 -8.62 4.80
N GLY A 130 16.71 -7.67 4.26
CA GLY A 130 15.25 -7.70 4.34
C GLY A 130 14.64 -8.94 3.68
N PHE A 131 15.15 -9.34 2.51
CA PHE A 131 14.72 -10.54 1.80
C PHE A 131 15.02 -11.83 2.58
N VAL A 132 16.18 -11.90 3.23
CA VAL A 132 16.52 -13.02 4.13
C VAL A 132 15.56 -13.06 5.34
N GLY A 133 15.25 -11.91 5.95
CA GLY A 133 14.28 -11.83 7.04
C GLY A 133 12.89 -12.33 6.65
N VAL A 134 12.46 -12.02 5.43
CA VAL A 134 11.21 -12.54 4.85
C VAL A 134 11.26 -14.05 4.64
N LEU A 135 12.34 -14.57 4.06
CA LEU A 135 12.52 -16.01 3.86
C LEU A 135 12.46 -16.81 5.16
N ILE A 136 12.93 -16.22 6.27
CA ILE A 136 12.85 -16.81 7.60
C ILE A 136 11.41 -16.86 8.11
N VAL A 137 10.62 -15.79 7.91
CA VAL A 137 9.20 -15.73 8.30
C VAL A 137 8.32 -16.65 7.46
N VAL A 138 8.69 -16.84 6.19
CA VAL A 138 7.94 -17.65 5.22
C VAL A 138 8.24 -19.14 5.36
N ARG A 139 9.40 -19.52 5.92
CA ARG A 139 9.57 -20.89 6.39
C ARG A 139 8.65 -21.10 7.59
N PRO A 140 7.69 -22.05 7.53
CA PRO A 140 6.86 -22.38 8.68
C PRO A 140 7.71 -22.82 9.88
#